data_AF-A0A356MMD5-F1
#
_entry.id   AF-A0A356MMD5-F1
#
_cell.length_a   1.000
_cell.length_b   1.000
_cell.length_c   1.000
_cell.angle_alpha   90.00
_cell.angle_beta   90.00
_cell.angle_gamma   90.00
#
_symmetry.space_group_name_H-M   'P 1'
#
loop_
_entity.id
_entity.type
_entity.pdbx_description
1 polymer ?
#
loop_
_entity_poly.entity_id
_entity_poly.type
_entity_poly.pdbx_seq_one_letter_code
_entity_poly.pdbx_strand_id
1 'polypeptide(L)'
;HAILSINGASPNATVTDDRFELVLNNGQTWVLYASEPLTLAYAGNNTLLGPSQWSGVLRMAVVSGNDVTTSTALLDAHADTYPTGGAVTATATGDQVQLVFNWELASMSEASATQVLQCALPHHLPVLQETPEAGTAYPTIKGNLPLVLGGAWHMTESLTTIGFESPNGIAPSLEQDVRNALAADADWPINANDTYFGAKQLAAVGRMAVIADELNETALAAGYRTNLGNALHPWLNATNSDPLRYDETWGGIITTSGGSFDQGVYNDHHFHYGYFLYAAAVMAKDNPEWVAEWGDEVMHLVRNLANPAASDPHYTFMRNKDWFVGHSWASGLFEFGDGRNQESTSEAVNAWYSVYLYGLAIGNDRLRDLGRLMLATEIRSTQQYWQVDSNDGIYEEPFASNKVVGVLWSTKVDYGTFFGANTEFIHCIQMLPFTPITEELLEPDWIEEEYPVLVTALNNPNIGEGWKGFVYMAHAVIDPAAGWNE
;
A
#
# COMPACT_ATOMS: atom_id res chain seq x y z
N HIS A 1 26.90 19.85 -4.94
CA HIS A 1 27.99 19.94 -3.94
C HIS A 1 29.33 20.07 -4.65
N ALA A 2 30.37 20.58 -3.97
CA ALA A 2 31.71 20.65 -4.55
C ALA A 2 32.39 19.27 -4.49
N ILE A 3 33.13 18.92 -5.53
CA ILE A 3 33.89 17.67 -5.66
C ILE A 3 35.30 17.93 -5.09
N LEU A 4 35.60 17.29 -3.97
CA LEU A 4 36.86 17.43 -3.23
C LEU A 4 37.98 16.58 -3.81
N SER A 5 37.67 15.40 -4.35
CA SER A 5 38.66 14.53 -5.01
C SER A 5 38.02 13.58 -6.00
N ILE A 6 38.84 13.08 -6.93
CA ILE A 6 38.55 11.95 -7.84
C ILE A 6 39.68 10.93 -7.66
N ASN A 7 39.40 9.71 -7.21
CA ASN A 7 40.43 8.68 -6.93
C ASN A 7 41.58 9.21 -6.05
N GLY A 8 41.24 10.05 -5.06
CA GLY A 8 42.21 10.71 -4.18
C GLY A 8 43.02 11.86 -4.82
N ALA A 9 42.87 12.12 -6.12
CA ALA A 9 43.50 13.25 -6.80
C ALA A 9 42.80 14.56 -6.42
N SER A 10 43.57 15.63 -6.26
CA SER A 10 43.07 16.95 -5.88
C SER A 10 42.26 17.62 -6.99
N PRO A 11 41.43 18.62 -6.66
CA PRO A 11 40.77 19.46 -7.66
C PRO A 11 41.84 20.08 -8.58
N ASN A 12 41.57 20.10 -9.89
CA ASN A 12 42.48 20.40 -11.01
C ASN A 12 43.21 19.20 -11.63
N ALA A 13 43.07 18.00 -11.08
CA ALA A 13 43.58 16.80 -11.72
C ALA A 13 42.81 16.45 -13.02
N THR A 14 43.47 15.71 -13.89
CA THR A 14 42.82 14.97 -14.99
C THR A 14 43.05 13.49 -14.71
N VAL A 15 41.98 12.71 -14.64
CA VAL A 15 42.01 11.29 -14.26
C VAL A 15 41.48 10.48 -15.43
N THR A 16 42.21 9.45 -15.85
CA THR A 16 41.74 8.47 -16.85
C THR A 16 41.60 7.13 -16.17
N ASP A 17 40.37 6.63 -16.11
CA ASP A 17 40.02 5.41 -15.40
C ASP A 17 38.69 4.87 -15.95
N ASP A 18 38.30 3.67 -15.53
CA ASP A 18 36.95 3.13 -15.70
C ASP A 18 36.15 3.12 -14.38
N ARG A 19 36.81 3.40 -13.26
CA ARG A 19 36.22 3.59 -11.93
C ARG A 19 36.67 4.91 -11.32
N PHE A 20 35.72 5.74 -10.88
CA PHE A 20 35.97 7.04 -10.26
C PHE A 20 35.27 7.17 -8.91
N GLU A 21 36.03 7.21 -7.83
CA GLU A 21 35.55 7.56 -6.50
C GLU A 21 35.55 9.08 -6.35
N LEU A 22 34.37 9.64 -6.14
CA LEU A 22 34.09 11.07 -6.00
C LEU A 22 33.78 11.38 -4.55
N VAL A 23 34.61 12.19 -3.89
CA VAL A 23 34.35 12.68 -2.53
C VAL A 23 33.78 14.09 -2.60
N LEU A 24 32.63 14.33 -1.98
CA LEU A 24 31.93 15.61 -2.05
C LEU A 24 32.03 16.37 -0.72
N ASN A 25 31.89 17.70 -0.78
CA ASN A 25 32.03 18.57 0.40
C ASN A 25 30.86 18.52 1.40
N ASN A 26 29.84 17.72 1.12
CA ASN A 26 28.76 17.40 2.05
C ASN A 26 29.00 16.09 2.82
N GLY A 27 30.18 15.47 2.65
CA GLY A 27 30.53 14.21 3.30
C GLY A 27 30.07 12.95 2.56
N GLN A 28 29.38 13.08 1.42
CA GLN A 28 29.03 11.94 0.59
C GLN A 28 30.22 11.49 -0.26
N THR A 29 30.30 10.18 -0.49
CA THR A 29 31.17 9.58 -1.48
C THR A 29 30.29 8.89 -2.52
N TRP A 30 30.64 9.01 -3.79
CA TRP A 30 29.98 8.33 -4.90
C TRP A 30 31.03 7.57 -5.70
N VAL A 31 30.67 6.44 -6.30
CA VAL A 31 31.52 5.77 -7.29
C VAL A 31 30.80 5.79 -8.62
N LEU A 32 31.50 6.26 -9.65
CA LEU A 32 31.11 6.22 -11.05
C LEU A 32 31.91 5.11 -11.73
N TYR A 33 31.20 4.23 -12.43
CA TYR A 33 31.75 3.17 -13.24
C TYR A 33 31.45 3.46 -14.71
N ALA A 34 32.41 3.20 -15.58
CA ALA A 34 32.30 3.31 -17.02
C ALA A 34 32.55 1.96 -17.68
N SER A 35 31.81 1.65 -18.74
CA SER A 35 32.01 0.41 -19.52
C SER A 35 33.40 0.33 -20.17
N GLU A 36 34.03 1.48 -20.42
CA GLU A 36 35.37 1.62 -21.00
C GLU A 36 36.07 2.83 -20.37
N PRO A 37 37.40 2.78 -20.19
CA PRO A 37 38.14 3.90 -19.60
C PRO A 37 37.90 5.23 -20.31
N LEU A 38 37.71 6.30 -19.54
CA LEU A 38 37.53 7.65 -20.06
C LEU A 38 38.31 8.67 -19.23
N THR A 39 38.59 9.83 -19.82
CA THR A 39 39.29 10.90 -19.14
C THR A 39 38.31 11.93 -18.57
N LEU A 40 38.32 12.12 -17.24
CA LEU A 40 37.59 13.20 -16.55
C LEU A 40 38.55 14.31 -16.11
N ALA A 41 38.18 15.56 -16.37
CA ALA A 41 38.88 16.74 -15.89
C ALA A 41 37.93 17.66 -15.11
N TYR A 42 38.44 18.30 -14.06
CA TYR A 42 37.68 19.32 -13.34
C TYR A 42 37.37 20.53 -14.22
N ALA A 43 36.13 21.02 -14.16
CA ALA A 43 35.70 22.29 -14.71
C ALA A 43 35.04 23.14 -13.62
N GLY A 44 35.88 23.83 -12.84
CA GLY A 44 35.41 24.45 -11.60
C GLY A 44 35.24 23.43 -10.48
N ASN A 45 34.46 23.78 -9.45
CA ASN A 45 34.44 23.03 -8.19
C ASN A 45 33.39 21.92 -8.13
N ASN A 46 32.46 21.85 -9.08
CA ASN A 46 31.27 20.99 -9.03
C ASN A 46 30.93 20.38 -10.39
N THR A 47 31.87 20.38 -11.33
CA THR A 47 31.65 19.84 -12.68
C THR A 47 32.87 19.05 -13.13
N LEU A 48 32.61 17.86 -13.69
CA LEU A 48 33.61 17.03 -14.35
C LEU A 48 33.30 17.01 -15.84
N LEU A 49 34.30 17.29 -16.67
CA LEU A 49 34.21 17.20 -18.12
C LEU A 49 34.85 15.90 -18.59
N GLY A 50 34.06 15.10 -19.29
CA GLY A 50 34.54 13.96 -20.06
C GLY A 50 35.09 14.36 -21.45
N PRO A 51 35.51 13.37 -22.26
CA PRO A 51 35.88 13.59 -23.65
C PRO A 51 34.71 14.13 -24.48
N SER A 52 35.01 14.84 -25.57
CA SER A 52 33.98 15.41 -26.47
C SER A 52 33.19 14.35 -27.24
N GLN A 53 33.71 13.13 -27.35
CA GLN A 53 33.04 11.97 -27.92
C GLN A 53 33.37 10.74 -27.06
N TRP A 54 32.34 10.05 -26.60
CA TRP A 54 32.43 8.77 -25.91
C TRP A 54 31.11 8.02 -26.06
N SER A 55 31.17 6.69 -26.12
CA SER A 55 30.02 5.81 -26.25
C SER A 55 30.22 4.61 -25.35
N GLY A 56 29.24 4.33 -24.50
CA GLY A 56 29.30 3.28 -23.50
C GLY A 56 28.23 3.49 -22.43
N VAL A 57 28.31 2.70 -21.36
CA VAL A 57 27.41 2.79 -20.19
C VAL A 57 28.14 3.45 -19.03
N LEU A 58 27.49 4.43 -18.41
CA LEU A 58 27.92 5.01 -17.14
C LEU A 58 26.93 4.61 -16.04
N ARG A 59 27.46 4.17 -14.91
CA ARG A 59 26.67 3.86 -13.72
C ARG A 59 27.24 4.58 -12.52
N MET A 60 26.39 5.09 -11.65
CA MET A 60 26.83 5.80 -10.47
C MET A 60 26.07 5.30 -9.24
N ALA A 61 26.78 5.08 -8.15
CA ALA A 61 26.23 4.66 -6.87
C ALA A 61 26.76 5.55 -5.76
N VAL A 62 25.91 5.85 -4.78
CA VAL A 62 26.38 6.47 -3.53
C VAL A 62 27.06 5.37 -2.70
N VAL A 63 28.22 5.67 -2.15
CA VAL A 63 28.86 4.80 -1.16
C VAL A 63 28.25 5.14 0.19
N SER A 64 27.34 4.28 0.61
CA SER A 64 26.71 4.33 1.94
C SER A 64 26.78 2.95 2.59
N GLY A 65 26.14 2.78 3.73
CA GLY A 65 26.23 1.56 4.54
C GLY A 65 26.81 1.81 5.92
N ASN A 66 26.49 0.92 6.85
CA ASN A 66 27.14 0.86 8.16
C ASN A 66 28.59 0.34 8.08
N ASP A 67 28.96 -0.36 7.00
CA ASP A 67 30.34 -0.65 6.60
C ASP A 67 30.61 -0.19 5.16
N VAL A 68 31.24 0.98 5.05
CA VAL A 68 31.62 1.61 3.78
C VAL A 68 32.63 0.76 2.99
N THR A 69 33.53 0.03 3.65
CA THR A 69 34.54 -0.78 2.96
C THR A 69 33.87 -1.96 2.27
N THR A 70 33.02 -2.67 3.01
CA THR A 70 32.25 -3.81 2.49
C THR A 70 31.30 -3.36 1.38
N SER A 71 30.57 -2.26 1.58
CA SER A 71 29.64 -1.72 0.59
C SER A 71 30.34 -1.31 -0.71
N THR A 72 31.51 -0.66 -0.61
CA THR A 72 32.32 -0.28 -1.78
C THR A 72 32.81 -1.51 -2.53
N ALA A 73 33.30 -2.54 -1.83
CA ALA A 73 33.78 -3.77 -2.46
C ALA A 73 32.66 -4.52 -3.21
N LEU A 74 31.44 -4.52 -2.66
CA LEU A 74 30.28 -5.11 -3.33
C LEU A 74 29.83 -4.30 -4.55
N LEU A 75 29.79 -2.97 -4.44
CA LEU A 75 29.51 -2.11 -5.59
C LEU A 75 30.53 -2.35 -6.71
N ASP A 76 31.82 -2.43 -6.38
CA ASP A 76 32.89 -2.71 -7.35
C ASP A 76 32.72 -4.09 -8.00
N ALA A 77 32.41 -5.12 -7.21
CA ALA A 77 32.23 -6.49 -7.70
C ALA A 77 31.00 -6.66 -8.61
N HIS A 78 29.98 -5.83 -8.45
CA HIS A 78 28.69 -5.94 -9.15
C HIS A 78 28.37 -4.73 -10.04
N ALA A 79 29.34 -3.86 -10.28
CA ALA A 79 29.19 -2.66 -11.11
C ALA A 79 28.79 -2.96 -12.56
N ASP A 80 29.13 -4.13 -13.09
CA ASP A 80 28.85 -4.49 -14.47
C ASP A 80 27.35 -4.69 -14.75
N THR A 81 26.62 -5.33 -13.84
CA THR A 81 25.22 -5.75 -14.09
C THR A 81 24.19 -4.76 -13.53
N TYR A 82 23.19 -4.40 -14.34
CA TYR A 82 22.11 -3.47 -13.97
C TYR A 82 20.73 -3.95 -14.44
N PRO A 83 19.65 -3.56 -13.74
CA PRO A 83 18.30 -3.90 -14.16
C PRO A 83 17.84 -2.96 -15.28
N THR A 84 17.08 -3.50 -16.21
CA THR A 84 16.43 -2.78 -17.33
C THR A 84 14.91 -2.90 -17.29
N GLY A 85 14.40 -3.81 -16.46
CA GLY A 85 12.99 -4.11 -16.30
C GLY A 85 12.82 -5.27 -15.32
N GLY A 86 11.62 -5.81 -15.25
CA GLY A 86 11.31 -6.98 -14.45
C GLY A 86 9.84 -7.33 -14.44
N ALA A 87 9.52 -8.50 -13.92
CA ALA A 87 8.17 -9.00 -13.77
C ALA A 87 7.97 -9.61 -12.39
N VAL A 88 6.79 -9.39 -11.81
CA VAL A 88 6.37 -10.05 -10.58
C VAL A 88 5.39 -11.16 -10.94
N THR A 89 5.69 -12.37 -10.47
CA THR A 89 4.80 -13.53 -10.62
C THR A 89 4.42 -14.07 -9.26
N ALA A 90 3.20 -14.59 -9.12
CA ALA A 90 2.72 -15.17 -7.88
C ALA A 90 2.05 -16.52 -8.12
N THR A 91 2.33 -17.48 -7.24
CA THR A 91 1.68 -18.80 -7.24
C THR A 91 1.13 -19.09 -5.84
N ALA A 92 -0.20 -19.13 -5.73
CA ALA A 92 -0.87 -19.50 -4.48
C ALA A 92 -1.01 -21.02 -4.37
N THR A 93 -0.75 -21.57 -3.18
CA THR A 93 -0.97 -22.98 -2.85
C THR A 93 -1.53 -23.06 -1.42
N GLY A 94 -2.83 -23.33 -1.32
CA GLY A 94 -3.52 -23.27 -0.02
C GLY A 94 -3.53 -21.85 0.54
N ASP A 95 -3.02 -21.70 1.76
CA ASP A 95 -2.98 -20.42 2.49
C ASP A 95 -1.58 -19.79 2.48
N GLN A 96 -0.83 -20.06 1.41
CA GLN A 96 0.50 -19.53 1.17
C GLN A 96 0.63 -19.09 -0.29
N VAL A 97 1.45 -18.08 -0.53
CA VAL A 97 1.79 -17.63 -1.88
C VAL A 97 3.29 -17.45 -2.00
N GLN A 98 3.84 -17.91 -3.12
CA GLN A 98 5.20 -17.60 -3.52
C GLN A 98 5.18 -16.46 -4.54
N LEU A 99 5.75 -15.32 -4.16
CA LEU A 99 6.03 -14.20 -5.06
C LEU A 99 7.46 -14.33 -5.59
N VAL A 100 7.65 -14.02 -6.86
CA VAL A 100 8.97 -13.96 -7.49
C VAL A 100 9.10 -12.66 -8.25
N PHE A 101 10.07 -11.83 -7.86
CA PHE A 101 10.51 -10.66 -8.62
C PHE A 101 11.62 -11.13 -9.57
N ASN A 102 11.31 -11.25 -10.85
CA ASN A 102 12.26 -11.65 -11.87
C ASN A 102 12.82 -10.40 -12.55
N TRP A 103 14.13 -10.19 -12.48
CA TRP A 103 14.78 -9.00 -13.01
C TRP A 103 15.23 -9.21 -14.45
N GLU A 104 14.98 -8.24 -15.32
CA GLU A 104 15.56 -8.20 -16.66
C GLU A 104 16.88 -7.45 -16.58
N LEU A 105 17.99 -8.14 -16.87
CA LEU A 105 19.34 -7.65 -16.60
C LEU A 105 20.13 -7.38 -17.88
N ALA A 106 20.95 -6.34 -17.83
CA ALA A 106 21.97 -6.02 -18.82
C ALA A 106 23.33 -5.80 -18.14
N SER A 107 24.40 -5.77 -18.92
CA SER A 107 25.76 -5.57 -18.46
C SER A 107 26.43 -4.41 -19.19
N MET A 108 27.35 -3.71 -18.52
CA MET A 108 28.16 -2.66 -19.15
C MET A 108 29.15 -3.25 -20.17
N SER A 109 29.66 -4.44 -19.89
CA SER A 109 30.63 -5.18 -20.70
C SER A 109 30.03 -6.00 -21.84
N GLU A 110 28.70 -5.99 -22.01
CA GLU A 110 27.93 -6.87 -22.90
C GLU A 110 28.05 -8.38 -22.57
N ALA A 111 28.64 -8.74 -21.43
CA ALA A 111 28.66 -10.10 -20.92
C ALA A 111 27.26 -10.59 -20.48
N SER A 112 27.09 -11.91 -20.34
CA SER A 112 25.84 -12.47 -19.81
C SER A 112 25.62 -12.05 -18.35
N ALA A 113 24.59 -11.25 -18.10
CA ALA A 113 24.17 -10.83 -16.78
C ALA A 113 23.19 -11.82 -16.15
N THR A 114 23.44 -12.27 -14.91
CA THR A 114 22.58 -13.24 -14.21
C THR A 114 22.16 -12.81 -12.82
N GLN A 115 22.84 -11.83 -12.21
CA GLN A 115 22.55 -11.34 -10.87
C GLN A 115 22.84 -9.84 -10.79
N VAL A 116 22.02 -9.13 -10.02
CA VAL A 116 22.20 -7.70 -9.75
C VAL A 116 22.15 -7.44 -8.26
N LEU A 117 22.92 -6.45 -7.81
CA LEU A 117 22.88 -5.97 -6.44
C LEU A 117 21.79 -4.90 -6.32
N GLN A 118 20.80 -5.13 -5.45
CA GLN A 118 19.66 -4.23 -5.26
C GLN A 118 19.36 -4.04 -3.78
N CYS A 119 18.78 -2.90 -3.44
CA CYS A 119 18.37 -2.56 -2.08
C CYS A 119 17.02 -3.23 -1.74
N ALA A 120 16.97 -4.07 -0.70
CA ALA A 120 15.70 -4.59 -0.19
C ALA A 120 15.09 -3.63 0.84
N LEU A 121 13.77 -3.44 0.79
CA LEU A 121 13.03 -2.64 1.76
C LEU A 121 12.79 -3.43 3.06
N PRO A 122 12.63 -2.78 4.22
CA PRO A 122 12.40 -3.51 5.49
C PRO A 122 11.26 -4.53 5.43
N HIS A 123 10.13 -4.21 4.81
CA HIS A 123 9.00 -5.15 4.68
C HIS A 123 9.29 -6.35 3.76
N HIS A 124 10.38 -6.35 2.99
CA HIS A 124 10.81 -7.54 2.23
C HIS A 124 11.48 -8.56 3.14
N LEU A 125 12.27 -8.12 4.12
CA LEU A 125 13.20 -8.96 4.87
C LEU A 125 12.55 -10.15 5.60
N PRO A 126 11.36 -10.02 6.23
CA PRO A 126 10.73 -11.14 6.91
C PRO A 126 10.30 -12.29 5.99
N VAL A 127 10.11 -12.01 4.70
CA VAL A 127 9.54 -12.95 3.73
C VAL A 127 10.50 -13.31 2.60
N LEU A 128 11.62 -12.59 2.48
CA LEU A 128 12.64 -12.78 1.45
C LEU A 128 13.47 -14.03 1.73
N GLN A 129 13.66 -14.86 0.70
CA GLN A 129 14.49 -16.08 0.79
C GLN A 129 15.96 -15.80 0.52
N GLU A 130 16.27 -14.78 -0.29
CA GLU A 130 17.64 -14.32 -0.52
C GLU A 130 18.23 -13.66 0.73
N THR A 131 19.52 -13.89 0.94
CA THR A 131 20.22 -13.38 2.12
C THR A 131 20.68 -11.93 1.88
N PRO A 132 20.34 -10.98 2.76
CA PRO A 132 20.92 -9.64 2.72
C PRO A 132 22.41 -9.64 3.07
N GLU A 133 23.17 -8.81 2.37
CA GLU A 133 24.60 -8.62 2.58
C GLU A 133 24.84 -7.89 3.90
N ALA A 134 25.55 -8.54 4.82
CA ALA A 134 25.82 -7.99 6.14
C ALA A 134 26.63 -6.69 6.05
N GLY A 135 26.22 -5.65 6.79
CA GLY A 135 26.97 -4.39 6.87
C GLY A 135 26.74 -3.41 5.71
N THR A 136 25.67 -3.58 4.92
CA THR A 136 25.47 -2.81 3.68
C THR A 136 24.23 -1.91 3.65
N ALA A 137 23.64 -1.59 4.80
CA ALA A 137 22.32 -0.96 4.83
C ALA A 137 22.32 0.55 4.47
N TYR A 138 21.51 0.93 3.49
CA TYR A 138 21.33 2.33 3.05
C TYR A 138 20.19 2.98 3.82
N PRO A 139 20.45 4.05 4.59
CA PRO A 139 19.39 4.73 5.32
C PRO A 139 18.48 5.51 4.37
N THR A 140 17.17 5.34 4.53
CA THR A 140 16.13 6.06 3.80
C THR A 140 14.99 6.45 4.73
N ILE A 141 13.99 7.18 4.22
CA ILE A 141 12.75 7.46 4.95
C ILE A 141 11.94 6.20 5.29
N LYS A 142 12.17 5.08 4.59
CA LYS A 142 11.51 3.79 4.85
C LYS A 142 12.40 2.86 5.67
N GLY A 143 13.37 3.42 6.41
CA GLY A 143 14.33 2.67 7.19
C GLY A 143 15.58 2.27 6.40
N ASN A 144 16.27 1.28 6.92
CA ASN A 144 17.57 0.80 6.43
C ASN A 144 17.39 -0.27 5.35
N LEU A 145 17.92 -0.03 4.15
CA LEU A 145 17.78 -0.93 3.00
C LEU A 145 19.09 -1.71 2.79
N PRO A 146 19.20 -2.98 3.23
CA PRO A 146 20.39 -3.77 2.95
C PRO A 146 20.48 -4.15 1.47
N LEU A 147 21.71 -4.36 0.99
CA LEU A 147 21.94 -4.87 -0.35
C LEU A 147 21.63 -6.37 -0.40
N VAL A 148 21.03 -6.81 -1.50
CA VAL A 148 20.74 -8.21 -1.78
C VAL A 148 21.14 -8.49 -3.22
N LEU A 149 21.92 -9.56 -3.43
CA LEU A 149 22.35 -10.01 -4.74
C LEU A 149 21.38 -11.07 -5.28
N GLY A 150 20.86 -10.87 -6.49
CA GLY A 150 20.00 -11.88 -7.13
C GLY A 150 19.60 -11.55 -8.56
N GLY A 151 19.35 -12.58 -9.36
CA GLY A 151 18.68 -12.45 -10.67
C GLY A 151 17.16 -12.50 -10.55
N ALA A 152 16.68 -13.10 -9.46
CA ALA A 152 15.31 -13.02 -9.01
C ALA A 152 15.30 -12.98 -7.48
N TRP A 153 14.23 -12.45 -6.90
CA TRP A 153 13.95 -12.55 -5.47
C TRP A 153 12.69 -13.37 -5.22
N HIS A 154 12.77 -14.29 -4.26
CA HIS A 154 11.67 -15.17 -3.87
C HIS A 154 11.16 -14.73 -2.50
N MET A 155 9.86 -14.50 -2.42
CA MET A 155 9.19 -14.17 -1.17
C MET A 155 8.06 -15.15 -0.89
N THR A 156 7.95 -15.61 0.34
CA THR A 156 6.84 -16.47 0.78
C THR A 156 5.94 -15.68 1.72
N GLU A 157 4.66 -15.59 1.38
CA GLU A 157 3.68 -14.84 2.15
C GLU A 157 2.53 -15.74 2.60
N SER A 158 2.09 -15.56 3.84
CA SER A 158 0.88 -16.20 4.37
C SER A 158 -0.37 -15.47 3.90
N LEU A 159 -1.39 -16.22 3.50
CA LEU A 159 -2.65 -15.66 3.04
C LEU A 159 -3.73 -15.84 4.11
N THR A 160 -4.39 -14.74 4.49
CA THR A 160 -5.51 -14.76 5.44
C THR A 160 -6.60 -15.77 5.06
N THR A 161 -7.28 -16.34 6.05
CA THR A 161 -8.50 -17.12 5.88
C THR A 161 -9.74 -16.39 6.38
N ILE A 162 -9.61 -15.16 6.89
CA ILE A 162 -10.72 -14.37 7.43
C ILE A 162 -11.66 -13.98 6.29
N GLY A 163 -12.87 -14.53 6.28
CA GLY A 163 -13.92 -14.25 5.29
C GLY A 163 -14.91 -13.20 5.80
N PHE A 164 -16.16 -13.26 5.35
CA PHE A 164 -17.20 -12.28 5.68
C PHE A 164 -17.45 -12.08 7.19
N GLU A 165 -17.23 -13.13 7.99
CA GLU A 165 -17.41 -13.12 9.45
C GLU A 165 -16.08 -12.91 10.19
N SER A 166 -16.15 -12.39 11.42
CA SER A 166 -14.97 -12.33 12.29
C SER A 166 -14.51 -13.75 12.66
N PRO A 167 -13.22 -13.99 12.87
CA PRO A 167 -12.71 -15.33 13.21
C PRO A 167 -13.27 -15.86 14.53
N ASN A 168 -13.64 -14.97 15.45
CA ASN A 168 -14.14 -15.30 16.78
C ASN A 168 -15.68 -15.26 16.90
N GLY A 169 -16.37 -14.73 15.89
CA GLY A 169 -17.81 -14.49 15.89
C GLY A 169 -18.28 -13.51 16.97
N ILE A 170 -19.59 -13.48 17.22
CA ILE A 170 -20.22 -12.67 18.28
C ILE A 170 -20.30 -13.47 19.59
N ALA A 171 -19.87 -12.86 20.70
CA ALA A 171 -20.01 -13.47 22.02
C ALA A 171 -21.49 -13.72 22.37
N PRO A 172 -21.89 -14.93 22.81
CA PRO A 172 -23.29 -15.27 23.07
C PRO A 172 -24.01 -14.33 24.06
N SER A 173 -23.27 -13.78 25.03
CA SER A 173 -23.82 -12.82 26.00
C SER A 173 -24.15 -11.45 25.41
N LEU A 174 -23.56 -11.11 24.27
CA LEU A 174 -23.70 -9.80 23.60
C LEU A 174 -24.65 -9.86 22.39
N GLU A 175 -25.04 -11.07 21.93
CA GLU A 175 -25.89 -11.23 20.75
C GLU A 175 -27.17 -10.39 20.80
N GLN A 176 -27.85 -10.32 21.95
CA GLN A 176 -29.09 -9.57 22.06
C GLN A 176 -28.87 -8.06 21.91
N ASP A 177 -27.76 -7.54 22.41
CA ASP A 177 -27.42 -6.13 22.27
C ASP A 177 -27.09 -5.80 20.81
N VAL A 178 -26.36 -6.68 20.12
CA VAL A 178 -26.09 -6.56 18.68
C VAL A 178 -27.40 -6.64 17.87
N ARG A 179 -28.32 -7.56 18.19
CA ARG A 179 -29.65 -7.63 17.55
C ARG A 179 -30.43 -6.32 17.73
N ASN A 180 -30.39 -5.75 18.93
CA ASN A 180 -31.08 -4.50 19.22
C ASN A 180 -30.47 -3.33 18.43
N ALA A 181 -29.14 -3.26 18.32
CA ALA A 181 -28.44 -2.25 17.53
C ALA A 181 -28.80 -2.37 16.04
N LEU A 182 -28.74 -3.57 15.46
CA LEU A 182 -29.17 -3.81 14.08
C LEU A 182 -30.64 -3.39 13.88
N ALA A 183 -31.55 -3.79 14.76
CA ALA A 183 -32.95 -3.40 14.64
C ALA A 183 -33.16 -1.89 14.70
N ALA A 184 -32.36 -1.16 15.49
CA ALA A 184 -32.40 0.31 15.54
C ALA A 184 -31.90 0.96 14.24
N ASP A 185 -30.93 0.32 13.57
CA ASP A 185 -30.33 0.80 12.31
C ASP A 185 -30.98 0.20 11.06
N ALA A 186 -32.14 -0.46 11.17
CA ALA A 186 -32.81 -1.13 10.05
C ALA A 186 -33.08 -0.21 8.85
N ASP A 187 -33.35 1.08 9.11
CA ASP A 187 -33.64 2.11 8.11
C ASP A 187 -32.44 3.04 7.86
N TRP A 188 -31.21 2.57 8.09
CA TRP A 188 -30.00 3.39 7.92
C TRP A 188 -29.93 4.01 6.51
N PRO A 189 -29.77 5.34 6.40
CA PRO A 189 -29.85 6.03 5.12
C PRO A 189 -28.59 5.84 4.26
N ILE A 190 -28.81 5.65 2.96
CA ILE A 190 -27.77 5.73 1.92
C ILE A 190 -28.15 6.92 1.02
N ASN A 191 -27.61 8.09 1.31
CA ASN A 191 -28.05 9.36 0.74
C ASN A 191 -26.93 10.26 0.21
N ALA A 192 -25.67 9.91 0.49
CA ALA A 192 -24.53 10.60 -0.10
C ALA A 192 -24.42 10.23 -1.58
N ASN A 193 -24.30 11.24 -2.43
CA ASN A 193 -24.33 11.11 -3.89
C ASN A 193 -22.93 11.15 -4.52
N ASP A 194 -21.89 10.91 -3.71
CA ASP A 194 -20.51 10.86 -4.17
C ASP A 194 -19.88 9.49 -3.92
N THR A 195 -18.84 9.19 -4.69
CA THR A 195 -18.18 7.89 -4.67
C THR A 195 -17.44 7.56 -3.37
N TYR A 196 -17.19 8.52 -2.48
CA TYR A 196 -16.52 8.25 -1.21
C TYR A 196 -17.55 8.01 -0.11
N PHE A 197 -18.30 9.04 0.28
CA PHE A 197 -19.23 8.93 1.40
C PHE A 197 -20.42 8.03 1.07
N GLY A 198 -20.91 8.06 -0.17
CA GLY A 198 -21.96 7.15 -0.64
C GLY A 198 -21.52 5.69 -0.56
N ALA A 199 -20.29 5.40 -1.00
CA ALA A 199 -19.75 4.05 -0.94
C ALA A 199 -19.52 3.57 0.50
N LYS A 200 -19.06 4.43 1.41
CA LYS A 200 -18.97 4.11 2.84
C LYS A 200 -20.32 3.70 3.43
N GLN A 201 -21.40 4.42 3.07
CA GLN A 201 -22.77 4.06 3.48
C GLN A 201 -23.22 2.71 2.88
N LEU A 202 -22.92 2.45 1.61
CA LEU A 202 -23.20 1.15 0.97
C LEU A 202 -22.51 0.00 1.74
N ALA A 203 -21.22 0.15 2.03
CA ALA A 203 -20.46 -0.88 2.75
C ALA A 203 -20.93 -1.06 4.19
N ALA A 204 -21.29 0.02 4.90
CA ALA A 204 -21.84 -0.07 6.26
C ALA A 204 -23.15 -0.87 6.31
N VAL A 205 -24.09 -0.59 5.38
CA VAL A 205 -25.34 -1.37 5.27
C VAL A 205 -25.04 -2.82 4.86
N GLY A 206 -24.06 -3.04 3.99
CA GLY A 206 -23.56 -4.38 3.67
C GLY A 206 -23.05 -5.12 4.90
N ARG A 207 -22.25 -4.46 5.75
CA ARG A 207 -21.72 -5.07 6.98
C ARG A 207 -22.84 -5.44 7.94
N MET A 208 -23.85 -4.59 8.12
CA MET A 208 -25.03 -4.90 8.92
C MET A 208 -25.80 -6.10 8.38
N ALA A 209 -25.92 -6.26 7.05
CA ALA A 209 -26.55 -7.43 6.44
C ALA A 209 -25.79 -8.74 6.71
N VAL A 210 -24.46 -8.70 6.78
CA VAL A 210 -23.64 -9.87 7.12
C VAL A 210 -23.77 -10.23 8.60
N ILE A 211 -23.71 -9.24 9.50
CA ILE A 211 -23.89 -9.46 10.94
C ILE A 211 -25.30 -10.02 11.23
N ALA A 212 -26.32 -9.52 10.54
CA ALA A 212 -27.68 -10.04 10.65
C ALA A 212 -27.78 -11.51 10.20
N ASP A 213 -27.08 -11.91 9.13
CA ASP A 213 -27.00 -13.32 8.72
C ASP A 213 -26.34 -14.19 9.80
N GLU A 214 -25.22 -13.74 10.38
CA GLU A 214 -24.49 -14.46 11.45
C GLU A 214 -25.39 -14.74 12.67
N LEU A 215 -26.27 -13.80 12.99
CA LEU A 215 -27.26 -13.90 14.06
C LEU A 215 -28.55 -14.65 13.64
N ASN A 216 -28.67 -15.11 12.40
CA ASN A 216 -29.88 -15.72 11.83
C ASN A 216 -31.09 -14.77 11.75
N GLU A 217 -30.88 -13.45 11.72
CA GLU A 217 -31.91 -12.42 11.51
C GLU A 217 -32.25 -12.25 10.02
N THR A 218 -32.67 -13.35 9.39
CA THR A 218 -32.83 -13.46 7.92
C THR A 218 -33.70 -12.37 7.28
N ALA A 219 -34.80 -11.98 7.93
CA ALA A 219 -35.68 -10.93 7.42
C ALA A 219 -35.03 -9.54 7.47
N LEU A 220 -34.30 -9.24 8.55
CA LEU A 220 -33.57 -7.98 8.70
C LEU A 220 -32.43 -7.90 7.69
N ALA A 221 -31.68 -9.00 7.52
CA ALA A 221 -30.62 -9.11 6.53
C ALA A 221 -31.13 -8.90 5.08
N ALA A 222 -32.28 -9.48 4.74
CA ALA A 222 -32.94 -9.24 3.45
C ALA A 222 -33.40 -7.78 3.27
N GLY A 223 -33.87 -7.13 4.36
CA GLY A 223 -34.19 -5.71 4.37
C GLY A 223 -32.98 -4.84 4.03
N TYR A 224 -31.84 -5.09 4.69
CA TYR A 224 -30.58 -4.40 4.37
C TYR A 224 -30.14 -4.61 2.93
N ARG A 225 -30.17 -5.84 2.42
CA ARG A 225 -29.80 -6.12 1.01
C ARG A 225 -30.74 -5.45 0.00
N THR A 226 -32.02 -5.31 0.35
CA THR A 226 -32.98 -4.57 -0.49
C THR A 226 -32.63 -3.08 -0.53
N ASN A 227 -32.39 -2.46 0.63
CA ASN A 227 -31.95 -1.05 0.71
C ASN A 227 -30.62 -0.84 -0.02
N LEU A 228 -29.65 -1.72 0.22
CA LEU A 228 -28.35 -1.72 -0.43
C LEU A 228 -28.46 -1.82 -1.95
N GLY A 229 -29.27 -2.75 -2.47
CA GLY A 229 -29.52 -2.91 -3.90
C GLY A 229 -30.10 -1.64 -4.52
N ASN A 230 -31.14 -1.08 -3.92
CA ASN A 230 -31.77 0.16 -4.40
C ASN A 230 -30.78 1.33 -4.54
N ALA A 231 -29.76 1.39 -3.67
CA ALA A 231 -28.72 2.42 -3.71
C ALA A 231 -27.53 2.06 -4.61
N LEU A 232 -27.12 0.78 -4.68
CA LEU A 232 -25.97 0.31 -5.46
C LEU A 232 -26.27 0.20 -6.96
N HIS A 233 -27.45 -0.32 -7.34
CA HIS A 233 -27.79 -0.59 -8.74
C HIS A 233 -27.70 0.65 -9.65
N PRO A 234 -28.13 1.87 -9.23
CA PRO A 234 -27.95 3.08 -10.03
C PRO A 234 -26.49 3.45 -10.34
N TRP A 235 -25.53 3.01 -9.52
CA TRP A 235 -24.10 3.16 -9.81
C TRP A 235 -23.65 2.19 -10.89
N LEU A 236 -24.07 0.93 -10.81
CA LEU A 236 -23.67 -0.13 -11.74
C LEU A 236 -24.27 0.04 -13.14
N ASN A 237 -25.52 0.48 -13.25
CA ASN A 237 -26.17 0.74 -14.55
C ASN A 237 -26.07 2.20 -15.04
N ALA A 238 -25.28 3.04 -14.36
CA ALA A 238 -25.07 4.44 -14.71
C ALA A 238 -26.35 5.30 -14.80
N THR A 239 -27.35 5.04 -13.96
CA THR A 239 -28.60 5.83 -13.88
C THR A 239 -28.64 6.85 -12.74
N ASN A 240 -27.62 6.86 -11.87
CA ASN A 240 -27.47 7.89 -10.84
C ASN A 240 -27.06 9.27 -11.43
N SER A 241 -27.04 10.31 -10.60
CA SER A 241 -26.77 11.69 -11.03
C SER A 241 -25.33 11.97 -11.46
N ASP A 242 -24.37 11.16 -11.00
CA ASP A 242 -22.94 11.25 -11.35
C ASP A 242 -22.39 9.87 -11.73
N PRO A 243 -22.76 9.37 -12.93
CA PRO A 243 -22.47 8.00 -13.32
C PRO A 243 -20.97 7.75 -13.50
N LEU A 244 -20.57 6.51 -13.18
CA LEU A 244 -19.25 5.98 -13.50
C LEU A 244 -19.11 5.81 -15.03
N ARG A 245 -17.98 6.23 -15.56
CA ARG A 245 -17.63 6.21 -16.99
C ARG A 245 -16.24 5.67 -17.18
N TYR A 246 -16.02 5.01 -18.32
CA TYR A 246 -14.68 4.61 -18.72
C TYR A 246 -13.98 5.78 -19.45
N ASP A 247 -12.82 6.18 -18.96
CA ASP A 247 -11.92 7.10 -19.64
C ASP A 247 -11.00 6.33 -20.58
N GLU A 248 -11.12 6.63 -21.87
CA GLU A 248 -10.30 6.04 -22.94
C GLU A 248 -8.88 6.63 -22.99
N THR A 249 -8.63 7.76 -22.31
CA THR A 249 -7.33 8.44 -22.33
C THR A 249 -6.31 7.72 -21.47
N TRP A 250 -6.66 7.46 -20.21
CA TRP A 250 -5.78 6.81 -19.23
C TRP A 250 -6.23 5.39 -18.85
N GLY A 251 -7.32 4.91 -19.46
CA GLY A 251 -7.80 3.54 -19.38
C GLY A 251 -8.25 3.15 -17.98
N GLY A 252 -9.35 3.73 -17.50
CA GLY A 252 -9.92 3.41 -16.18
C GLY A 252 -11.30 4.02 -15.93
N ILE A 253 -11.86 3.84 -14.73
CA ILE A 253 -13.22 4.28 -14.40
C ILE A 253 -13.17 5.53 -13.55
N ILE A 254 -13.88 6.57 -14.00
CA ILE A 254 -14.00 7.86 -13.33
C ILE A 254 -15.47 8.28 -13.23
N THR A 255 -15.76 9.19 -12.32
CA THR A 255 -17.05 9.92 -12.29
C THR A 255 -17.11 10.99 -13.37
N THR A 256 -18.32 11.38 -13.76
CA THR A 256 -18.51 12.42 -14.78
C THR A 256 -18.27 13.82 -14.22
N SER A 257 -18.54 14.02 -12.92
CA SER A 257 -18.38 15.30 -12.23
C SER A 257 -16.93 15.66 -11.88
N GLY A 258 -16.02 14.69 -11.92
CA GLY A 258 -14.69 14.77 -11.30
C GLY A 258 -14.63 14.16 -9.89
N GLY A 259 -15.79 13.87 -9.27
CA GLY A 259 -15.90 13.11 -8.02
C GLY A 259 -15.38 13.85 -6.78
N SER A 260 -15.60 13.25 -5.61
CA SER A 260 -14.96 13.71 -4.37
C SER A 260 -13.46 13.46 -4.42
N PHE A 261 -12.68 14.33 -3.77
CA PHE A 261 -11.23 14.13 -3.55
C PHE A 261 -10.45 13.89 -4.85
N ASP A 262 -10.86 14.56 -5.93
CA ASP A 262 -10.19 14.46 -7.24
C ASP A 262 -10.18 13.03 -7.82
N GLN A 263 -11.18 12.22 -7.45
CA GLN A 263 -11.34 10.85 -7.94
C GLN A 263 -11.37 10.77 -9.47
N GLY A 264 -11.99 11.75 -10.14
CA GLY A 264 -12.05 11.82 -11.60
C GLY A 264 -10.71 12.09 -12.28
N VAL A 265 -9.67 12.45 -11.52
CA VAL A 265 -8.26 12.49 -11.98
C VAL A 265 -7.42 11.38 -11.33
N TYR A 266 -8.05 10.23 -11.10
CA TYR A 266 -7.45 8.97 -10.65
C TYR A 266 -6.97 8.93 -9.19
N ASN A 267 -7.28 9.93 -8.37
CA ASN A 267 -7.01 9.85 -6.94
C ASN A 267 -7.93 8.81 -6.29
N ASP A 268 -7.41 8.11 -5.28
CA ASP A 268 -8.21 7.40 -4.26
C ASP A 268 -9.16 6.33 -4.80
N HIS A 269 -8.88 5.82 -6.01
CA HIS A 269 -9.70 4.79 -6.65
C HIS A 269 -9.89 3.56 -5.76
N HIS A 270 -8.83 3.07 -5.13
CA HIS A 270 -8.88 1.95 -4.18
C HIS A 270 -9.70 2.29 -2.93
N PHE A 271 -9.57 3.49 -2.38
CA PHE A 271 -10.39 3.93 -1.24
C PHE A 271 -11.88 3.94 -1.58
N HIS A 272 -12.25 4.54 -2.71
CA HIS A 272 -13.65 4.69 -3.10
C HIS A 272 -14.25 3.35 -3.54
N TYR A 273 -13.62 2.71 -4.54
CA TYR A 273 -14.15 1.50 -5.16
C TYR A 273 -13.99 0.27 -4.27
N GLY A 274 -13.10 0.29 -3.28
CA GLY A 274 -13.04 -0.73 -2.25
C GLY A 274 -14.38 -0.91 -1.53
N TYR A 275 -15.03 0.18 -1.13
CA TYR A 275 -16.35 0.12 -0.50
C TYR A 275 -17.46 -0.35 -1.43
N PHE A 276 -17.44 0.06 -2.71
CA PHE A 276 -18.36 -0.48 -3.72
C PHE A 276 -18.19 -2.00 -3.88
N LEU A 277 -16.93 -2.48 -3.93
CA LEU A 277 -16.62 -3.90 -4.03
C LEU A 277 -17.04 -4.66 -2.78
N TYR A 278 -16.92 -4.08 -1.58
CA TYR A 278 -17.42 -4.69 -0.35
C TYR A 278 -18.93 -4.91 -0.43
N ALA A 279 -19.68 -3.85 -0.79
CA ALA A 279 -21.12 -3.90 -0.97
C ALA A 279 -21.53 -4.94 -2.03
N ALA A 280 -20.82 -4.97 -3.16
CA ALA A 280 -21.05 -5.95 -4.22
C ALA A 280 -20.76 -7.40 -3.76
N ALA A 281 -19.73 -7.62 -2.95
CA ALA A 281 -19.43 -8.93 -2.37
C ALA A 281 -20.56 -9.41 -1.45
N VAL A 282 -21.13 -8.51 -0.63
CA VAL A 282 -22.30 -8.83 0.21
C VAL A 282 -23.55 -9.11 -0.62
N MET A 283 -23.78 -8.38 -1.71
CA MET A 283 -24.91 -8.64 -2.62
C MET A 283 -24.77 -9.95 -3.39
N ALA A 284 -23.54 -10.32 -3.76
CA ALA A 284 -23.22 -11.55 -4.49
C ALA A 284 -23.25 -12.81 -3.60
N LYS A 285 -22.96 -12.67 -2.30
CA LYS A 285 -22.90 -13.78 -1.35
C LYS A 285 -24.20 -14.57 -1.38
N ASP A 286 -24.11 -15.85 -1.75
CA ASP A 286 -25.22 -16.80 -1.86
C ASP A 286 -26.34 -16.36 -2.84
N ASN A 287 -26.04 -15.48 -3.81
CA ASN A 287 -27.02 -14.86 -4.70
C ASN A 287 -26.59 -14.91 -6.19
N PRO A 288 -26.69 -16.08 -6.85
CA PRO A 288 -26.25 -16.25 -8.23
C PRO A 288 -27.07 -15.44 -9.25
N GLU A 289 -28.31 -15.08 -8.95
CA GLU A 289 -29.15 -14.25 -9.84
C GLU A 289 -28.62 -12.82 -9.89
N TRP A 290 -28.27 -12.24 -8.75
CA TRP A 290 -27.64 -10.91 -8.72
C TRP A 290 -26.29 -10.90 -9.42
N VAL A 291 -25.48 -11.94 -9.25
CA VAL A 291 -24.19 -12.07 -9.96
C VAL A 291 -24.40 -12.16 -11.47
N ALA A 292 -25.41 -12.90 -11.94
CA ALA A 292 -25.72 -13.00 -13.37
C ALA A 292 -26.19 -11.66 -13.96
N GLU A 293 -26.81 -10.80 -13.17
CA GLU A 293 -27.30 -9.49 -13.62
C GLU A 293 -26.25 -8.37 -13.53
N TRP A 294 -25.41 -8.37 -12.50
CA TRP A 294 -24.53 -7.24 -12.14
C TRP A 294 -23.04 -7.56 -12.12
N GLY A 295 -22.66 -8.83 -12.29
CA GLY A 295 -21.29 -9.29 -12.10
C GLY A 295 -20.30 -8.67 -13.09
N ASP A 296 -20.72 -8.46 -14.35
CA ASP A 296 -19.88 -7.86 -15.38
C ASP A 296 -19.55 -6.39 -15.04
N GLU A 297 -20.51 -5.62 -14.54
CA GLU A 297 -20.34 -4.24 -14.08
C GLU A 297 -19.38 -4.16 -12.89
N VAL A 298 -19.49 -5.10 -11.94
CA VAL A 298 -18.56 -5.16 -10.78
C VAL A 298 -17.15 -5.49 -11.25
N MET A 299 -16.99 -6.37 -12.25
CA MET A 299 -15.68 -6.73 -12.80
C MET A 299 -14.97 -5.55 -13.48
N HIS A 300 -15.69 -4.54 -13.95
CA HIS A 300 -15.08 -3.29 -14.41
C HIS A 300 -14.37 -2.55 -13.24
N LEU A 301 -14.98 -2.48 -12.05
CA LEU A 301 -14.35 -1.91 -10.85
C LEU A 301 -13.14 -2.72 -10.41
N VAL A 302 -13.25 -4.06 -10.40
CA VAL A 302 -12.13 -4.95 -10.09
C VAL A 302 -10.95 -4.71 -11.04
N ARG A 303 -11.20 -4.67 -12.36
CA ARG A 303 -10.15 -4.45 -13.36
C ARG A 303 -9.54 -3.05 -13.26
N ASN A 304 -10.31 -2.04 -12.85
CA ASN A 304 -9.78 -0.70 -12.64
C ASN A 304 -8.71 -0.64 -11.54
N LEU A 305 -8.83 -1.46 -10.49
CA LEU A 305 -7.90 -1.50 -9.35
C LEU A 305 -6.83 -2.59 -9.48
N ALA A 306 -7.26 -3.82 -9.73
CA ALA A 306 -6.50 -5.05 -9.53
C ALA A 306 -6.37 -5.88 -10.82
N ASN A 307 -6.19 -5.25 -11.98
CA ASN A 307 -5.96 -5.99 -13.22
C ASN A 307 -4.57 -6.65 -13.23
N PRO A 308 -4.46 -8.01 -13.22
CA PRO A 308 -3.19 -8.71 -13.29
C PRO A 308 -2.66 -8.89 -14.71
N ALA A 309 -3.44 -8.54 -15.74
CA ALA A 309 -3.08 -8.77 -17.12
C ALA A 309 -2.56 -7.47 -17.75
N ALA A 310 -1.24 -7.33 -17.84
CA ALA A 310 -0.60 -6.21 -18.55
C ALA A 310 -0.97 -6.16 -20.05
N SER A 311 -1.53 -7.24 -20.60
CA SER A 311 -2.05 -7.31 -21.97
C SER A 311 -3.50 -6.84 -22.12
N ASP A 312 -4.21 -6.50 -21.04
CA ASP A 312 -5.56 -5.94 -21.11
C ASP A 312 -5.51 -4.58 -21.83
N PRO A 313 -6.22 -4.39 -22.95
CA PRO A 313 -6.17 -3.14 -23.70
C PRO A 313 -6.99 -2.02 -23.06
N HIS A 314 -7.75 -2.31 -21.99
CA HIS A 314 -8.67 -1.36 -21.36
C HIS A 314 -8.17 -0.87 -19.99
N TYR A 315 -7.54 -1.74 -19.20
CA TYR A 315 -7.17 -1.39 -17.83
C TYR A 315 -5.69 -1.52 -17.58
N THR A 316 -5.12 -0.54 -16.88
CA THR A 316 -3.72 -0.55 -16.46
C THR A 316 -3.45 -1.70 -15.49
N PHE A 317 -2.25 -2.28 -15.58
CA PHE A 317 -1.79 -3.29 -14.63
C PHE A 317 -1.77 -2.72 -13.20
N MET A 318 -2.51 -3.37 -12.28
CA MET A 318 -2.48 -3.12 -10.83
C MET A 318 -2.41 -1.63 -10.42
N ARG A 319 -3.33 -0.79 -10.93
CA ARG A 319 -3.23 0.68 -10.91
C ARG A 319 -2.70 1.29 -9.61
N ASN A 320 -3.29 0.93 -8.48
CA ASN A 320 -2.98 1.54 -7.19
C ASN A 320 -1.87 0.80 -6.44
N LYS A 321 -1.47 -0.41 -6.86
CA LYS A 321 -0.50 -1.24 -6.14
C LYS A 321 0.89 -1.09 -6.73
N ASP A 322 1.86 -0.88 -5.86
CA ASP A 322 3.27 -0.95 -6.21
C ASP A 322 3.89 -2.17 -5.51
N TRP A 323 4.21 -3.19 -6.31
CA TRP A 323 4.70 -4.48 -5.80
C TRP A 323 6.03 -4.36 -5.05
N PHE A 324 6.88 -3.41 -5.44
CA PHE A 324 8.19 -3.29 -4.81
C PHE A 324 8.08 -2.57 -3.47
N VAL A 325 7.31 -1.49 -3.37
CA VAL A 325 7.10 -0.80 -2.09
C VAL A 325 6.11 -1.54 -1.17
N GLY A 326 5.36 -2.50 -1.72
CA GLY A 326 4.49 -3.42 -0.99
C GLY A 326 3.12 -2.84 -0.62
N HIS A 327 2.96 -1.52 -0.62
CA HIS A 327 1.71 -0.81 -0.35
C HIS A 327 1.17 -0.09 -1.59
N SER A 328 -0.02 0.49 -1.43
CA SER A 328 -0.72 1.24 -2.46
C SER A 328 -0.30 2.71 -2.50
N TRP A 329 -0.52 3.36 -3.64
CA TRP A 329 -0.45 4.82 -3.80
C TRP A 329 -1.84 5.38 -4.11
N ALA A 330 -2.16 6.49 -3.46
CA ALA A 330 -3.46 7.15 -3.53
C ALA A 330 -3.53 8.22 -4.63
N SER A 331 -2.49 9.04 -4.74
CA SER A 331 -2.40 10.09 -5.76
C SER A 331 -2.39 9.52 -7.19
N GLY A 332 -3.32 10.00 -8.01
CA GLY A 332 -3.44 9.74 -9.44
C GLY A 332 -2.62 10.70 -10.28
N LEU A 333 -3.28 11.45 -11.18
CA LEU A 333 -2.61 12.29 -12.18
C LEU A 333 -2.09 13.64 -11.64
N PHE A 334 -2.38 13.97 -10.39
CA PHE A 334 -1.87 15.19 -9.77
C PHE A 334 -0.43 15.01 -9.29
N GLU A 335 0.48 15.87 -9.77
CA GLU A 335 1.89 15.86 -9.36
C GLU A 335 2.11 16.66 -8.07
N PHE A 336 2.57 15.98 -7.03
CA PHE A 336 3.05 16.62 -5.81
C PHE A 336 4.57 16.76 -5.80
N GLY A 337 5.08 17.82 -5.15
CA GLY A 337 6.52 18.03 -5.00
C GLY A 337 7.25 16.91 -4.25
N ASP A 338 6.53 16.21 -3.36
CA ASP A 338 7.02 15.07 -2.58
C ASP A 338 6.69 13.69 -3.23
N GLY A 339 6.23 13.70 -4.48
CA GLY A 339 5.85 12.52 -5.24
C GLY A 339 4.52 11.91 -4.81
N ARG A 340 4.36 10.60 -5.04
CA ARG A 340 3.14 9.86 -4.69
C ARG A 340 2.97 9.78 -3.18
N ASN A 341 1.73 9.70 -2.71
CA ASN A 341 1.40 9.57 -1.28
C ASN A 341 0.31 8.53 -1.00
N GLN A 342 0.20 8.15 0.28
CA GLN A 342 -0.82 7.26 0.82
C GLN A 342 -1.08 7.67 2.29
N GLU A 343 -2.34 7.92 2.63
CA GLU A 343 -2.77 8.30 3.99
C GLU A 343 -3.52 7.15 4.68
N SER A 344 -4.73 6.80 4.23
CA SER A 344 -5.56 5.78 4.87
C SER A 344 -5.15 4.38 4.43
N THR A 345 -4.25 3.76 5.18
CA THR A 345 -3.82 2.37 4.91
C THR A 345 -4.95 1.37 5.10
N SER A 346 -5.80 1.56 6.10
CA SER A 346 -6.97 0.73 6.36
C SER A 346 -8.00 0.75 5.22
N GLU A 347 -8.16 1.87 4.50
CA GLU A 347 -9.02 1.89 3.31
C GLU A 347 -8.41 1.14 2.13
N ALA A 348 -7.08 1.13 1.97
CA ALA A 348 -6.43 0.27 0.98
C ALA A 348 -6.56 -1.23 1.34
N VAL A 349 -6.38 -1.56 2.63
CA VAL A 349 -6.63 -2.91 3.16
C VAL A 349 -8.08 -3.34 2.87
N ASN A 350 -9.06 -2.48 3.16
CA ASN A 350 -10.46 -2.74 2.85
C ASN A 350 -10.70 -2.97 1.34
N ALA A 351 -10.00 -2.25 0.47
CA ALA A 351 -10.12 -2.45 -0.98
C ALA A 351 -9.70 -3.85 -1.42
N TRP A 352 -8.54 -4.32 -0.96
CA TRP A 352 -8.03 -5.65 -1.31
C TRP A 352 -8.81 -6.77 -0.63
N TYR A 353 -9.24 -6.54 0.61
CA TYR A 353 -10.16 -7.42 1.31
C TYR A 353 -11.48 -7.57 0.55
N SER A 354 -12.01 -6.47 0.00
CA SER A 354 -13.24 -6.49 -0.80
C SER A 354 -13.09 -7.25 -2.12
N VAL A 355 -11.95 -7.13 -2.79
CA VAL A 355 -11.62 -7.96 -3.97
C VAL A 355 -11.59 -9.45 -3.61
N TYR A 356 -10.97 -9.78 -2.47
CA TYR A 356 -10.94 -11.15 -1.95
C TYR A 356 -12.36 -11.67 -1.65
N LEU A 357 -13.16 -10.93 -0.90
CA LEU A 357 -14.54 -11.30 -0.56
C LEU A 357 -15.42 -11.45 -1.79
N TYR A 358 -15.27 -10.59 -2.80
CA TYR A 358 -16.02 -10.73 -4.04
C TYR A 358 -15.61 -12.01 -4.78
N GLY A 359 -14.31 -12.32 -4.85
CA GLY A 359 -13.79 -13.58 -5.38
C GLY A 359 -14.36 -14.82 -4.66
N LEU A 360 -14.48 -14.77 -3.33
CA LEU A 360 -15.17 -15.80 -2.54
C LEU A 360 -16.65 -15.92 -2.93
N ALA A 361 -17.38 -14.81 -2.96
CA ALA A 361 -18.82 -14.80 -3.21
C ALA A 361 -19.20 -15.38 -4.58
N ILE A 362 -18.37 -15.15 -5.61
CA ILE A 362 -18.63 -15.66 -6.97
C ILE A 362 -17.93 -16.99 -7.27
N GLY A 363 -17.21 -17.58 -6.32
CA GLY A 363 -16.46 -18.83 -6.51
C GLY A 363 -15.31 -18.72 -7.52
N ASN A 364 -14.65 -17.57 -7.60
CA ASN A 364 -13.50 -17.33 -8.48
C ASN A 364 -12.19 -17.41 -7.69
N ASP A 365 -11.56 -18.59 -7.69
CA ASP A 365 -10.31 -18.86 -6.96
C ASP A 365 -9.17 -17.91 -7.34
N ARG A 366 -9.05 -17.53 -8.63
CA ARG A 366 -7.98 -16.63 -9.08
C ARG A 366 -8.16 -15.22 -8.52
N LEU A 367 -9.40 -14.73 -8.50
CA LEU A 367 -9.71 -13.41 -7.95
C LEU A 367 -9.59 -13.41 -6.42
N ARG A 368 -10.07 -14.49 -5.78
CA ARG A 368 -9.91 -14.74 -4.36
C ARG A 368 -8.43 -14.65 -3.95
N ASP A 369 -7.58 -15.46 -4.58
CA ASP A 369 -6.16 -15.55 -4.21
C ASP A 369 -5.38 -14.29 -4.59
N LEU A 370 -5.76 -13.61 -5.68
CA LEU A 370 -5.22 -12.28 -5.99
C LEU A 370 -5.56 -11.27 -4.88
N GLY A 371 -6.84 -11.20 -4.45
CA GLY A 371 -7.26 -10.33 -3.36
C GLY A 371 -6.49 -10.61 -2.07
N ARG A 372 -6.35 -11.89 -1.68
CA ARG A 372 -5.59 -12.31 -0.49
C ARG A 372 -4.11 -11.89 -0.57
N LEU A 373 -3.48 -12.03 -1.74
CA LEU A 373 -2.11 -11.60 -1.95
C LEU A 373 -1.93 -10.08 -1.83
N MET A 374 -2.81 -9.32 -2.48
CA MET A 374 -2.77 -7.85 -2.45
C MET A 374 -2.96 -7.35 -1.02
N LEU A 375 -3.87 -8.00 -0.28
CA LEU A 375 -4.16 -7.74 1.12
C LEU A 375 -2.96 -8.04 2.03
N ALA A 376 -2.36 -9.23 1.95
CA ALA A 376 -1.25 -9.62 2.81
C ALA A 376 -0.05 -8.67 2.66
N THR A 377 0.32 -8.35 1.41
CA THR A 377 1.39 -7.39 1.13
C THR A 377 1.08 -5.96 1.61
N GLU A 378 -0.20 -5.53 1.54
CA GLU A 378 -0.64 -4.22 2.04
C GLU A 378 -0.58 -4.15 3.56
N ILE A 379 -1.06 -5.18 4.26
CA ILE A 379 -1.03 -5.28 5.74
C ILE A 379 0.42 -5.24 6.22
N ARG A 380 1.30 -6.11 5.68
CA ARG A 380 2.72 -6.17 6.10
C ARG A 380 3.43 -4.83 5.92
N SER A 381 3.14 -4.13 4.82
CA SER A 381 3.75 -2.82 4.55
C SER A 381 3.14 -1.71 5.42
N THR A 382 1.84 -1.81 5.73
CA THR A 382 1.14 -0.90 6.63
C THR A 382 1.69 -1.00 8.05
N GLN A 383 1.80 -2.22 8.57
CA GLN A 383 2.41 -2.51 9.86
C GLN A 383 3.84 -1.99 9.91
N GLN A 384 4.64 -2.22 8.86
CA GLN A 384 6.03 -1.78 8.83
C GLN A 384 6.22 -0.26 8.78
N TYR A 385 5.34 0.49 8.11
CA TYR A 385 5.60 1.89 7.75
C TYR A 385 4.62 2.92 8.31
N TRP A 386 3.46 2.52 8.81
CA TRP A 386 2.48 3.42 9.42
C TRP A 386 2.27 3.14 10.90
N GLN A 387 2.30 1.87 11.31
CA GLN A 387 2.12 1.44 12.69
C GLN A 387 3.49 1.42 13.38
N VAL A 388 3.92 2.56 13.90
CA VAL A 388 5.29 2.74 14.40
C VAL A 388 5.48 1.99 15.71
N ASP A 389 6.28 0.93 15.67
CA ASP A 389 6.68 0.12 16.82
C ASP A 389 8.00 0.66 17.42
N SER A 390 8.10 0.68 18.76
CA SER A 390 9.34 0.99 19.47
C SER A 390 10.53 0.11 19.08
N ASN A 391 10.31 -1.09 18.53
CA ASN A 391 11.39 -2.00 18.16
C ASN A 391 11.94 -1.81 16.74
N ASP A 392 11.23 -1.13 15.82
CA ASP A 392 11.65 -1.03 14.42
C ASP A 392 12.72 0.04 14.17
N GLY A 393 12.69 1.13 14.94
CA GLY A 393 13.62 2.26 14.84
C GLY A 393 13.62 2.97 13.48
N ILE A 394 12.56 2.86 12.67
CA ILE A 394 12.48 3.48 11.33
C ILE A 394 12.28 4.99 11.44
N TYR A 395 11.37 5.43 12.32
CA TYR A 395 11.00 6.84 12.45
C TYR A 395 11.38 7.42 13.81
N GLU A 396 11.99 8.61 13.78
CA GLU A 396 12.31 9.38 14.99
C GLU A 396 11.10 10.20 15.48
N GLU A 397 11.31 11.06 16.48
CA GLU A 397 10.28 12.02 16.92
C GLU A 397 9.83 12.95 15.78
N PRO A 398 8.53 13.27 15.68
CA PRO A 398 7.46 12.96 16.65
C PRO A 398 6.79 11.59 16.46
N PHE A 399 7.15 10.83 15.43
CA PHE A 399 6.47 9.57 15.09
C PHE A 399 6.68 8.49 16.15
N ALA A 400 7.90 8.39 16.68
CA ALA A 400 8.24 7.41 17.72
C ALA A 400 7.37 7.53 18.98
N SER A 401 7.02 8.74 19.40
CA SER A 401 6.14 8.97 20.56
C SER A 401 4.66 8.90 20.21
N ASN A 402 4.27 9.26 18.98
CA ASN A 402 2.88 9.21 18.54
C ASN A 402 2.45 7.84 17.99
N LYS A 403 3.39 6.91 17.75
CA LYS A 403 3.13 5.54 17.30
C LYS A 403 2.47 5.41 15.93
N VAL A 404 2.34 6.50 15.18
CA VAL A 404 1.76 6.51 13.85
C VAL A 404 2.44 7.53 12.95
N VAL A 405 2.51 7.22 11.65
CA VAL A 405 3.05 8.16 10.66
C VAL A 405 2.05 9.25 10.30
N GLY A 406 0.84 8.92 9.84
CA GLY A 406 -0.06 9.86 9.16
C GLY A 406 0.01 9.67 7.65
N VAL A 407 0.63 10.60 6.92
CA VAL A 407 0.80 10.51 5.46
C VAL A 407 2.23 10.11 5.10
N LEU A 408 2.36 9.01 4.35
CA LEU A 408 3.64 8.59 3.77
C LEU A 408 3.73 9.06 2.32
N TRP A 409 4.84 9.71 1.98
CA TRP A 409 5.15 10.20 0.65
C TRP A 409 6.31 9.44 0.02
N SER A 410 6.61 9.74 -1.24
CA SER A 410 7.79 9.18 -1.91
C SER A 410 9.09 9.70 -1.29
N THR A 411 9.11 10.94 -0.79
CA THR A 411 10.31 11.61 -0.29
C THR A 411 10.25 12.06 1.17
N LYS A 412 9.12 11.90 1.86
CA LYS A 412 8.94 12.30 3.26
C LYS A 412 7.85 11.50 3.98
N VAL A 413 7.66 11.80 5.26
CA VAL A 413 6.54 11.35 6.11
C VAL A 413 6.00 12.56 6.87
N ASP A 414 4.68 12.62 7.08
CA ASP A 414 4.01 13.71 7.79
C ASP A 414 3.07 13.19 8.89
N TYR A 415 3.27 13.68 10.12
CA TYR A 415 2.32 13.48 11.22
C TYR A 415 1.16 14.48 11.13
N GLY A 416 0.18 14.13 10.31
CA GLY A 416 -1.00 14.94 10.01
C GLY A 416 -1.95 14.23 9.07
N THR A 417 -3.06 14.89 8.72
CA THR A 417 -3.96 14.44 7.65
C THR A 417 -4.26 15.55 6.65
N PHE A 418 -4.87 15.19 5.52
CA PHE A 418 -5.36 16.16 4.52
C PHE A 418 -6.52 17.04 5.05
N PHE A 419 -7.13 16.68 6.17
CA PHE A 419 -8.34 17.33 6.71
C PHE A 419 -8.20 17.84 8.15
N GLY A 420 -7.02 17.70 8.77
CA GLY A 420 -6.72 18.29 10.06
C GLY A 420 -5.53 17.62 10.76
N ALA A 421 -5.30 17.99 12.01
CA ALA A 421 -4.21 17.46 12.82
C ALA A 421 -4.67 17.05 14.22
N ASN A 422 -5.97 16.79 14.39
CA ASN A 422 -6.49 16.26 15.65
C ASN A 422 -6.02 14.82 15.82
N THR A 423 -5.78 14.40 17.07
CA THR A 423 -5.37 13.02 17.39
C THR A 423 -6.32 11.99 16.78
N GLU A 424 -7.63 12.16 16.93
CA GLU A 424 -8.60 11.23 16.35
C GLU A 424 -8.54 11.15 14.81
N PHE A 425 -8.11 12.23 14.13
CA PHE A 425 -7.99 12.23 12.67
C PHE A 425 -6.76 11.45 12.22
N ILE A 426 -5.60 11.70 12.83
CA ILE A 426 -4.32 11.12 12.41
C ILE A 426 -4.27 9.62 12.69
N HIS A 427 -4.86 9.19 13.81
CA HIS A 427 -4.79 7.81 14.28
C HIS A 427 -5.94 6.96 13.69
N CYS A 428 -7.20 7.36 13.84
CA CYS A 428 -8.32 6.52 13.43
C CYS A 428 -8.44 6.38 11.89
N ILE A 429 -7.83 7.26 11.10
CA ILE A 429 -7.75 7.12 9.64
C ILE A 429 -6.93 5.89 9.21
N GLN A 430 -6.11 5.32 10.10
CA GLN A 430 -5.37 4.07 9.90
C GLN A 430 -6.14 2.83 10.37
N MET A 431 -7.36 3.01 10.91
CA MET A 431 -8.15 1.93 11.52
C MET A 431 -9.50 1.74 10.82
N LEU A 432 -10.08 2.81 10.28
CA LEU A 432 -11.37 2.76 9.59
C LEU A 432 -11.22 2.27 8.13
N PRO A 433 -12.16 1.47 7.61
CA PRO A 433 -13.32 0.91 8.29
C PRO A 433 -12.95 -0.33 9.14
N PHE A 434 -13.66 -0.53 10.25
CA PHE A 434 -13.57 -1.77 11.02
C PHE A 434 -14.34 -2.88 10.30
N THR A 435 -13.62 -3.92 9.91
CA THR A 435 -14.14 -5.11 9.21
C THR A 435 -13.47 -6.36 9.83
N PRO A 436 -13.88 -7.60 9.49
CA PRO A 436 -13.23 -8.77 10.03
C PRO A 436 -11.70 -8.81 9.86
N ILE A 437 -11.18 -8.28 8.74
CA ILE A 437 -9.74 -8.26 8.49
C ILE A 437 -8.97 -7.29 9.40
N THR A 438 -9.67 -6.41 10.12
CA THR A 438 -9.06 -5.53 11.13
C THR A 438 -8.35 -6.33 12.22
N GLU A 439 -8.76 -7.57 12.48
CA GLU A 439 -8.10 -8.53 13.39
C GLU A 439 -6.65 -8.87 12.97
N GLU A 440 -6.33 -8.78 11.67
CA GLU A 440 -4.96 -8.93 11.17
C GLU A 440 -4.26 -7.59 10.94
N LEU A 441 -5.01 -6.52 10.67
CA LEU A 441 -4.43 -5.19 10.44
C LEU A 441 -3.93 -4.56 11.73
N LEU A 442 -4.73 -4.57 12.80
CA LEU A 442 -4.40 -3.89 14.06
C LEU A 442 -3.73 -4.87 15.00
N GLU A 443 -2.40 -4.87 15.01
CA GLU A 443 -1.64 -5.74 15.91
C GLU A 443 -1.86 -5.32 17.36
N PRO A 444 -2.25 -6.25 18.27
CA PRO A 444 -2.44 -5.93 19.68
C PRO A 444 -1.22 -5.23 20.30
N ASP A 445 -0.01 -5.69 19.97
CA ASP A 445 1.24 -5.10 20.45
C ASP A 445 1.38 -3.62 20.04
N TRP A 446 1.00 -3.26 18.81
CA TRP A 446 1.00 -1.86 18.37
C TRP A 446 -0.09 -1.05 19.07
N ILE A 447 -1.30 -1.59 19.22
CA ILE A 447 -2.39 -0.92 19.92
C ILE A 447 -2.04 -0.69 21.40
N GLU A 448 -1.35 -1.61 22.06
CA GLU A 448 -0.84 -1.41 23.43
C GLU A 448 0.07 -0.18 23.55
N GLU A 449 0.89 0.10 22.54
CA GLU A 449 1.76 1.27 22.49
C GLU A 449 1.05 2.56 22.08
N GLU A 450 0.17 2.50 21.09
CA GLU A 450 -0.50 3.66 20.50
C GLU A 450 -1.70 4.14 21.35
N TYR A 451 -2.47 3.23 21.94
CA TYR A 451 -3.71 3.57 22.63
C TYR A 451 -3.56 4.67 23.71
N PRO A 452 -2.47 4.72 24.52
CA PRO A 452 -2.22 5.83 25.43
C PRO A 452 -2.18 7.21 24.78
N VAL A 453 -1.77 7.31 23.50
CA VAL A 453 -1.82 8.54 22.71
C VAL A 453 -3.23 8.77 22.19
N LEU A 454 -3.84 7.74 21.57
CA LEU A 454 -5.16 7.81 20.95
C LEU A 454 -6.26 8.23 21.93
N VAL A 455 -6.30 7.61 23.13
CA VAL A 455 -7.35 7.86 24.13
C VAL A 455 -7.40 9.32 24.58
N THR A 456 -6.30 10.07 24.42
CA THR A 456 -6.28 11.50 24.72
C THR A 456 -7.25 12.32 23.84
N ALA A 457 -7.63 11.80 22.68
CA ALA A 457 -8.63 12.39 21.80
C ALA A 457 -10.00 12.54 22.48
N LEU A 458 -10.34 11.65 23.43
CA LEU A 458 -11.59 11.73 24.20
C LEU A 458 -11.68 12.96 25.11
N ASN A 459 -10.55 13.63 25.38
CA ASN A 459 -10.53 14.90 26.11
C ASN A 459 -11.04 16.08 25.25
N ASN A 460 -11.15 15.93 23.93
CA ASN A 460 -11.70 16.93 23.04
C ASN A 460 -13.23 16.97 23.21
N PRO A 461 -13.82 18.04 23.79
CA PRO A 461 -15.27 18.10 24.01
C PRO A 461 -16.07 18.20 22.71
N ASN A 462 -15.41 18.45 21.58
CA ASN A 462 -16.03 18.55 20.26
C ASN A 462 -15.77 17.31 19.39
N ILE A 463 -15.20 16.24 19.94
CA ILE A 463 -14.99 15.00 19.19
C ILE A 463 -16.35 14.43 18.73
N GLY A 464 -16.44 14.08 17.44
CA GLY A 464 -17.65 13.49 16.87
C GLY A 464 -17.86 12.05 17.34
N GLU A 465 -19.11 11.62 17.46
CA GLU A 465 -19.46 10.28 17.95
C GLU A 465 -18.82 9.14 17.12
N GLY A 466 -18.73 9.30 15.79
CA GLY A 466 -18.05 8.30 14.95
C GLY A 466 -16.58 8.12 15.30
N TRP A 467 -15.87 9.22 15.59
CA TRP A 467 -14.47 9.16 16.02
C TRP A 467 -14.32 8.51 17.39
N LYS A 468 -15.22 8.79 18.34
CA LYS A 468 -15.24 8.09 19.64
C LYS A 468 -15.39 6.58 19.45
N GLY A 469 -16.33 6.17 18.58
CA GLY A 469 -16.53 4.75 18.25
C GLY A 469 -15.25 4.08 17.74
N PHE A 470 -14.46 4.75 16.89
CA PHE A 470 -13.17 4.22 16.44
C PHE A 470 -12.15 4.09 17.58
N VAL A 471 -12.11 5.05 18.52
CA VAL A 471 -11.26 4.95 19.72
C VAL A 471 -11.64 3.74 20.57
N TYR A 472 -12.94 3.53 20.82
CA TYR A 472 -13.43 2.39 21.62
C TYR A 472 -13.18 1.05 20.93
N MET A 473 -13.35 0.99 19.61
CA MET A 473 -13.04 -0.22 18.84
C MET A 473 -11.53 -0.52 18.82
N ALA A 474 -10.66 0.50 18.83
CA ALA A 474 -9.23 0.29 19.03
C ALA A 474 -8.93 -0.26 20.42
N HIS A 475 -9.55 0.29 21.47
CA HIS A 475 -9.42 -0.24 22.83
C HIS A 475 -9.85 -1.72 22.92
N ALA A 476 -10.93 -2.07 22.22
CA ALA A 476 -11.45 -3.43 22.19
C ALA A 476 -10.49 -4.47 21.61
N VAL A 477 -9.45 -4.07 20.87
CA VAL A 477 -8.39 -4.98 20.39
C VAL A 477 -7.58 -5.55 21.56
N ILE A 478 -7.33 -4.75 22.59
CA ILE A 478 -6.49 -5.13 23.76
C ILE A 478 -7.32 -5.41 25.02
N ASP A 479 -8.50 -4.80 25.15
CA ASP A 479 -9.47 -5.06 26.21
C ASP A 479 -10.92 -5.03 25.66
N PRO A 480 -11.40 -6.17 25.10
CA PRO A 480 -12.73 -6.25 24.52
C PRO A 480 -13.87 -5.89 25.50
N ALA A 481 -13.68 -6.17 26.79
CA ALA A 481 -14.69 -5.89 27.80
C ALA A 481 -14.75 -4.40 28.14
N ALA A 482 -13.61 -3.72 28.22
CA ALA A 482 -13.57 -2.27 28.42
C ALA A 482 -14.15 -1.54 27.21
N GLY A 483 -13.66 -1.84 26.00
CA GLY A 483 -14.10 -1.19 24.77
C GLY A 483 -15.60 -1.38 24.47
N TRP A 484 -16.22 -2.47 24.92
CA TRP A 484 -17.67 -2.67 24.81
C TRP A 484 -18.50 -1.80 25.78
N ASN A 485 -17.96 -1.50 26.97
CA ASN A 485 -18.69 -0.76 28.01
C ASN A 485 -18.60 0.77 27.85
N GLU A 486 -17.62 1.24 27.10
CA GLU A 486 -17.42 2.66 26.72
C GLU A 486 -18.45 3.10 25.68
#